data_AF-A0A958EEW3-F1
#
_entry.id   AF-A0A958EEW3-F1
#
_cell.length_a   1.000
_cell.length_b   1.000
_cell.length_c   1.000
_cell.angle_alpha   90.00
_cell.angle_beta   90.00
_cell.angle_gamma   90.00
#
_symmetry.space_group_name_H-M   'P 1'
#
loop_
_entity.id
_entity.type
_entity.pdbx_description
1 polymer ?
#
loop_
_entity_poly.entity_id
_entity_poly.type
_entity_poly.pdbx_seq_one_letter_code
_entity_poly.pdbx_strand_id
1 'polypeptide(L)'
;MKFNIIRLRLLLPLLLSWVVLPALSQVRLDWEAIYTSDNPTSFDRGEAITADRNGNIVAIANTGENGNTNFSLLRFLPDGTRDWIRRIQHSFFQEARLGVADQNGNIAVAGITLDNTATLNLVIAKSDPAGQQLWTREFNTGFGISEEPWGMAIGLRSRIHVVGDVAGAIGSSPNLFTITYSTNGDSLWYLPYIAPDSLFTRRATMTVAEDGTLCMATGLLDNQFRFWGSVYVQADTAGRQLAETIVPGHWIDTGNRILSYGKNGHLFSAGWDLSGFKVVEIDRGGTVVRNYFSALPDSAFNPQAWAVLLTSLDHPVLLGSVNHSLTRRAEQVVVKFLPDGQIDWQWRGAVDSLGLSEGRVFGGINRANDIFLAGGGWEAGVVKLDEQGRERWHIRQTPPSLNEAYEVRGMVLVGENSPVLTGNARNPVTNFDVFVLKFSEDPTGLPTLSGNLPGSFTLSAPYPNPFNPETGFAITLPGRAATIAVKVYDLHGRLVNTLFEGSLNAGSHRFTWSGADQDGRAVASGIYFIRAQSQNTARTRRAVLIK
;
A
#
# COMPACT_ATOMS: atom_id res chain seq x y z
N MET A 1 -35.48 -75.06 30.81
CA MET A 1 -35.62 -74.41 29.49
C MET A 1 -36.49 -73.16 29.66
N LYS A 2 -35.87 -71.97 29.61
CA LYS A 2 -36.44 -70.62 29.38
C LYS A 2 -35.47 -69.59 30.00
N PHE A 3 -34.83 -68.81 29.12
CA PHE A 3 -33.98 -67.68 29.49
C PHE A 3 -34.84 -66.53 30.02
N ASN A 4 -34.43 -65.93 31.14
CA ASN A 4 -35.02 -64.71 31.66
C ASN A 4 -33.99 -63.58 31.57
N ILE A 5 -34.37 -62.52 30.87
CA ILE A 5 -33.64 -61.27 30.68
C ILE A 5 -33.92 -60.38 31.89
N ILE A 6 -32.88 -59.95 32.62
CA ILE A 6 -32.94 -58.70 33.41
C ILE A 6 -31.65 -57.89 33.22
N ARG A 7 -31.90 -56.63 32.86
CA ARG A 7 -31.08 -55.50 32.44
C ARG A 7 -29.92 -55.14 33.38
N LEU A 8 -28.74 -54.91 32.81
CA LEU A 8 -27.64 -54.17 33.43
C LEU A 8 -27.60 -52.75 32.82
N ARG A 9 -27.79 -51.70 33.63
CA ARG A 9 -27.63 -50.30 33.23
C ARG A 9 -26.14 -49.94 33.24
N LEU A 10 -25.58 -49.62 32.07
CA LEU A 10 -24.26 -49.00 31.93
C LEU A 10 -24.45 -47.49 31.73
N LEU A 11 -23.94 -46.69 32.67
CA LEU A 11 -23.79 -45.24 32.58
C LEU A 11 -22.54 -44.93 31.73
N LEU A 12 -22.69 -44.25 30.59
CA LEU A 12 -21.58 -43.64 29.85
C LEU A 12 -21.29 -42.24 30.42
N PRO A 13 -20.03 -41.85 30.66
CA PRO A 13 -19.69 -40.45 30.88
C PRO A 13 -19.54 -39.73 29.52
N LEU A 14 -20.28 -38.63 29.36
CA LEU A 14 -20.09 -37.66 28.28
C LEU A 14 -18.79 -36.89 28.53
N LEU A 15 -17.74 -37.18 27.76
CA LEU A 15 -16.57 -36.31 27.63
C LEU A 15 -16.92 -35.18 26.65
N LEU A 16 -17.36 -34.03 27.19
CA LEU A 16 -17.41 -32.77 26.45
C LEU A 16 -15.98 -32.24 26.32
N SER A 17 -15.31 -32.54 25.20
CA SER A 17 -14.09 -31.83 24.82
C SER A 17 -14.49 -30.42 24.40
N TRP A 18 -14.13 -29.42 25.21
CA TRP A 18 -14.22 -28.02 24.83
C TRP A 18 -13.23 -27.78 23.70
N VAL A 19 -13.71 -27.80 22.45
CA VAL A 19 -12.98 -27.20 21.34
C VAL A 19 -13.01 -25.69 21.60
N VAL A 20 -11.96 -25.17 22.24
CA VAL A 20 -11.71 -23.73 22.26
C VAL A 20 -11.34 -23.36 20.84
N LEU A 21 -12.34 -22.92 20.06
CA LEU A 21 -12.05 -22.20 18.82
C LEU A 21 -11.21 -20.99 19.23
N PRO A 22 -10.00 -20.79 18.67
CA PRO A 22 -9.25 -19.58 18.96
C PRO A 22 -10.13 -18.40 18.55
N ALA A 23 -10.41 -17.51 19.50
CA ALA A 23 -11.02 -16.23 19.17
C ALA A 23 -10.14 -15.56 18.11
N LEU A 24 -10.75 -15.12 17.01
CA LEU A 24 -10.04 -14.31 16.02
C LEU A 24 -9.49 -13.08 16.75
N SER A 25 -8.20 -12.79 16.61
CA SER A 25 -7.68 -11.50 17.08
C SER A 25 -8.36 -10.41 16.27
N GLN A 26 -8.93 -9.42 16.96
CA GLN A 26 -9.61 -8.32 16.28
C GLN A 26 -8.55 -7.29 15.86
N VAL A 27 -8.48 -7.02 14.56
CA VAL A 27 -7.69 -5.92 14.02
C VAL A 27 -8.44 -4.59 14.17
N ARG A 28 -7.71 -3.50 14.39
CA ARG A 28 -8.26 -2.14 14.35
C ARG A 28 -7.36 -1.20 13.57
N LEU A 29 -7.96 -0.14 13.05
CA LEU A 29 -7.24 1.08 12.68
C LEU A 29 -6.82 1.79 13.96
N ASP A 30 -5.52 1.96 14.19
CA ASP A 30 -5.01 2.71 15.35
C ASP A 30 -5.19 4.21 15.14
N TRP A 31 -4.79 4.70 13.97
CA TRP A 31 -4.94 6.10 13.58
C TRP A 31 -4.88 6.25 12.06
N GLU A 32 -5.44 7.37 11.61
CA GLU A 32 -5.43 7.84 10.23
C GLU A 32 -4.89 9.28 10.19
N ALA A 33 -4.05 9.55 9.19
CA ALA A 33 -3.62 10.90 8.85
C ALA A 33 -3.85 11.16 7.36
N ILE A 34 -4.48 12.28 7.03
CA ILE A 34 -4.61 12.80 5.68
C ILE A 34 -3.82 14.11 5.59
N TYR A 35 -3.00 14.23 4.56
CA TYR A 35 -2.30 15.47 4.23
C TYR A 35 -2.80 16.02 2.90
N THR A 36 -3.31 17.24 2.99
CA THR A 36 -3.71 18.10 1.88
C THR A 36 -2.91 19.38 2.01
N SER A 37 -2.25 19.81 0.95
CA SER A 37 -1.60 21.12 0.91
C SER A 37 -2.64 22.25 0.85
N ASP A 38 -2.26 23.44 1.33
CA ASP A 38 -3.20 24.57 1.50
C ASP A 38 -3.75 25.13 0.17
N ASN A 39 -3.20 24.72 -0.97
CA ASN A 39 -3.59 25.24 -2.29
C ASN A 39 -4.61 24.31 -2.97
N PRO A 40 -5.85 24.75 -3.26
CA PRO A 40 -6.87 23.89 -3.85
C PRO A 40 -6.58 23.42 -5.28
N THR A 41 -5.57 23.96 -5.96
CA THR A 41 -5.10 23.49 -7.29
C THR A 41 -3.88 22.58 -7.21
N SER A 42 -3.41 22.26 -6.00
CA SER A 42 -2.36 21.28 -5.80
C SER A 42 -2.86 19.86 -6.12
N PHE A 43 -1.90 18.97 -6.31
CA PHE A 43 -2.12 17.54 -6.15
C PHE A 43 -1.09 17.03 -5.13
N ASP A 44 -1.53 16.18 -4.22
CA ASP A 44 -0.66 15.57 -3.21
C ASP A 44 -0.76 14.04 -3.35
N ARG A 45 0.34 13.39 -3.72
CA ARG A 45 0.38 11.94 -3.98
C ARG A 45 1.42 11.25 -3.12
N GLY A 46 1.02 10.25 -2.35
CA GLY A 46 1.94 9.39 -1.62
C GLY A 46 2.56 8.36 -2.57
N GLU A 47 3.87 8.22 -2.57
CA GLU A 47 4.58 7.31 -3.50
C GLU A 47 5.27 6.16 -2.80
N ALA A 48 5.79 6.41 -1.60
CA ALA A 48 6.51 5.41 -0.83
C ALA A 48 6.39 5.68 0.66
N ILE A 49 6.63 4.66 1.48
CA ILE A 49 6.65 4.75 2.93
C ILE A 49 7.87 4.00 3.46
N THR A 50 8.46 4.55 4.51
CA THR A 50 9.53 3.91 5.25
C THR A 50 9.33 4.12 6.75
N ALA A 51 10.01 3.35 7.58
CA ALA A 51 10.00 3.51 9.03
C ALA A 51 11.39 3.31 9.61
N ASP A 52 11.73 4.07 10.64
CA ASP A 52 12.98 3.90 11.39
C ASP A 52 12.84 2.84 12.49
N ARG A 53 13.96 2.50 13.14
CA ARG A 53 14.00 1.49 14.22
C ARG A 53 13.18 1.86 15.47
N ASN A 54 12.89 3.15 15.66
CA ASN A 54 12.05 3.63 16.75
C ASN A 54 10.56 3.57 16.37
N GLY A 55 10.25 3.14 15.15
CA GLY A 55 8.89 3.04 14.62
C GLY A 55 8.34 4.38 14.11
N ASN A 56 9.17 5.42 13.98
CA ASN A 56 8.72 6.64 13.33
C ASN A 56 8.54 6.37 11.85
N ILE A 57 7.42 6.86 11.31
CA ILE A 57 6.97 6.61 9.96
C ILE A 57 7.27 7.83 9.11
N VAL A 58 7.76 7.61 7.89
CA VAL A 58 7.97 8.67 6.90
C VAL A 58 7.28 8.28 5.61
N ALA A 59 6.27 9.05 5.24
CA ALA A 59 5.66 8.99 3.92
C ALA A 59 6.40 9.96 2.97
N ILE A 60 6.66 9.49 1.75
CA ILE A 60 7.31 10.22 0.68
C ILE A 60 6.23 10.57 -0.33
N ALA A 61 6.14 11.85 -0.69
CA ALA A 61 5.05 12.36 -1.51
C ALA A 61 5.51 13.34 -2.58
N ASN A 62 4.76 13.36 -3.67
CA ASN A 62 4.76 14.43 -4.67
C ASN A 62 3.70 15.45 -4.29
N THR A 63 4.10 16.69 -4.00
CA THR A 63 3.18 17.78 -3.62
C THR A 63 3.35 18.93 -4.60
N GLY A 64 2.30 19.23 -5.36
CA GLY A 64 2.32 20.24 -6.42
C GLY A 64 1.85 21.62 -5.95
N GLU A 65 2.50 22.70 -6.36
CA GLU A 65 1.97 24.06 -6.27
C GLU A 65 2.18 24.80 -7.59
N ASN A 66 1.13 25.39 -8.16
CA ASN A 66 1.20 26.26 -9.34
C ASN A 66 1.93 25.64 -10.56
N GLY A 67 1.78 24.33 -10.76
CA GLY A 67 2.41 23.60 -11.88
C GLY A 67 3.81 23.04 -11.60
N ASN A 68 4.39 23.30 -10.43
CA ASN A 68 5.66 22.70 -10.00
C ASN A 68 5.42 21.56 -9.00
N THR A 69 6.07 20.41 -9.21
CA THR A 69 6.05 19.29 -8.26
C THR A 69 7.20 19.43 -7.27
N ASN A 70 6.93 19.24 -5.97
CA ASN A 70 7.95 19.17 -4.92
C ASN A 70 7.99 17.78 -4.29
N PHE A 71 9.17 17.37 -3.83
CA PHE A 71 9.32 16.15 -3.05
C PHE A 71 9.12 16.50 -1.58
N SER A 72 8.09 15.92 -0.97
CA SER A 72 7.75 16.14 0.43
C SER A 72 7.97 14.87 1.24
N LEU A 73 8.54 15.06 2.42
CA LEU A 73 8.69 14.06 3.46
C LEU A 73 7.73 14.41 4.60
N LEU A 74 6.83 13.49 4.93
CA LEU A 74 5.85 13.63 6.00
C LEU A 74 6.19 12.62 7.09
N ARG A 75 6.63 13.10 8.25
CA ARG A 75 7.00 12.24 9.37
C ARG A 75 5.92 12.21 10.45
N PHE A 76 5.65 11.00 10.94
CA PHE A 76 4.73 10.70 12.02
C PHE A 76 5.43 9.87 13.09
N LEU A 77 5.15 10.16 14.36
CA LEU A 77 5.52 9.30 15.48
C LEU A 77 4.67 8.02 15.48
N PRO A 78 5.07 6.95 16.18
CA PRO A 78 4.34 5.67 16.17
C PRO A 78 2.87 5.77 16.60
N ASP A 79 2.53 6.78 17.41
CA ASP A 79 1.18 7.07 17.93
C ASP A 79 0.30 7.87 16.95
N GLY A 80 0.84 8.28 15.80
CA GLY A 80 0.13 9.06 14.79
C GLY A 80 0.31 10.56 14.93
N THR A 81 1.01 11.03 15.97
CA THR A 81 1.37 12.45 16.11
C THR A 81 2.24 12.86 14.92
N ARG A 82 1.80 13.88 14.17
CA ARG A 82 2.62 14.48 13.10
C ARG A 82 3.81 15.20 13.72
N ASP A 83 5.01 14.72 13.41
CA ASP A 83 6.27 15.32 13.86
C ASP A 83 6.60 16.53 13.00
N TRP A 84 6.82 16.31 11.70
CA TRP A 84 7.13 17.39 10.77
C TRP A 84 6.79 17.05 9.32
N ILE A 85 6.75 18.12 8.50
CA ILE A 85 6.72 18.04 7.03
C ILE A 85 7.92 18.83 6.51
N ARG A 86 8.64 18.27 5.55
CA ARG A 86 9.81 18.88 4.93
C ARG A 86 9.73 18.73 3.43
N ARG A 87 10.06 19.80 2.70
CA ARG A 87 10.22 19.78 1.25
C ARG A 87 11.71 19.69 0.96
N ILE A 88 12.09 18.71 0.15
CA ILE A 88 13.44 18.67 -0.42
C ILE A 88 13.57 19.85 -1.38
N GLN A 89 14.70 20.53 -1.35
CA GLN A 89 14.99 21.69 -2.19
C GLN A 89 15.92 21.28 -3.33
N HIS A 90 15.48 21.54 -4.57
CA HIS A 90 16.25 21.37 -5.80
C HIS A 90 15.59 22.13 -6.94
N SER A 91 16.39 22.52 -7.94
CA SER A 91 15.91 23.17 -9.14
C SER A 91 15.15 22.17 -10.02
N PHE A 92 13.95 22.52 -10.49
CA PHE A 92 13.20 21.80 -11.54
C PHE A 92 12.79 20.34 -11.25
N PHE A 93 12.38 20.07 -10.01
CA PHE A 93 11.77 18.78 -9.67
C PHE A 93 10.55 18.44 -10.53
N GLN A 94 10.50 17.18 -10.96
CA GLN A 94 9.37 16.63 -11.71
C GLN A 94 8.58 15.63 -10.88
N GLU A 95 9.24 14.61 -10.32
CA GLU A 95 8.55 13.51 -9.64
C GLU A 95 9.48 12.71 -8.71
N ALA A 96 9.11 12.56 -7.44
CA ALA A 96 9.66 11.59 -6.50
C ALA A 96 9.02 10.23 -6.76
N ARG A 97 9.80 9.16 -6.64
CA ARG A 97 9.32 7.80 -6.93
C ARG A 97 9.62 6.80 -5.84
N LEU A 98 10.78 6.93 -5.20
CA LEU A 98 11.31 5.94 -4.28
C LEU A 98 11.81 6.60 -3.01
N GLY A 99 11.83 5.85 -1.92
CA GLY A 99 12.71 6.18 -0.81
C GLY A 99 12.81 5.08 0.24
N VAL A 100 13.85 5.23 1.04
CA VAL A 100 14.32 4.23 2.01
C VAL A 100 14.89 4.95 3.23
N ALA A 101 14.76 4.34 4.41
CA ALA A 101 15.44 4.79 5.62
C ALA A 101 16.65 3.90 5.91
N ASP A 102 17.72 4.50 6.41
CA ASP A 102 18.85 3.76 6.98
C ASP A 102 18.65 3.48 8.48
N GLN A 103 19.56 2.69 9.05
CA GLN A 103 19.51 2.31 10.47
C GLN A 103 19.63 3.47 11.47
N ASN A 104 20.10 4.63 11.03
CA ASN A 104 20.21 5.83 11.85
C ASN A 104 18.97 6.74 11.70
N GLY A 105 17.99 6.32 10.89
CA GLY A 105 16.79 7.09 10.58
C GLY A 105 17.00 8.16 9.51
N ASN A 106 18.15 8.18 8.82
CA ASN A 106 18.31 9.06 7.66
C ASN A 106 17.43 8.55 6.52
N ILE A 107 16.84 9.47 5.77
CA ILE A 107 15.93 9.15 4.68
C ILE A 107 16.62 9.49 3.36
N ALA A 108 16.70 8.52 2.45
CA ALA A 108 17.12 8.74 1.07
C ALA A 108 15.89 8.62 0.16
N VAL A 109 15.75 9.56 -0.77
CA VAL A 109 14.70 9.56 -1.80
C VAL A 109 15.32 9.68 -3.18
N ALA A 110 14.71 9.02 -4.16
CA ALA A 110 15.05 9.18 -5.57
C ALA A 110 13.82 9.57 -6.38
N GLY A 111 14.09 10.37 -7.40
CA GLY A 111 13.11 10.83 -8.37
C GLY A 111 13.80 11.35 -9.62
N ILE A 112 13.07 12.17 -10.38
CA ILE A 112 13.53 12.77 -11.62
C ILE A 112 13.47 14.30 -11.55
N THR A 113 14.45 14.93 -12.22
CA THR A 113 14.56 16.38 -12.38
C THR A 113 14.75 16.72 -13.86
N LEU A 114 14.29 17.88 -14.29
CA LEU A 114 14.45 18.34 -15.66
C LEU A 114 15.68 19.25 -15.77
N ASP A 115 16.56 19.00 -16.73
CA ASP A 115 17.68 19.89 -17.02
C ASP A 115 17.37 20.92 -18.12
N ASN A 116 18.34 21.81 -18.37
CA ASN A 116 18.21 22.88 -19.36
C ASN A 116 18.12 22.39 -20.82
N THR A 117 18.35 21.10 -21.07
CA THR A 117 18.22 20.47 -22.39
C THR A 117 16.89 19.74 -22.58
N ALA A 118 15.99 19.85 -21.60
CA ALA A 118 14.75 19.08 -21.49
C ALA A 118 14.97 17.57 -21.35
N THR A 119 16.12 17.16 -20.81
CA THR A 119 16.42 15.77 -20.44
C THR A 119 16.02 15.53 -18.99
N LEU A 120 15.42 14.38 -18.70
CA LEU A 120 15.05 13.98 -17.34
C LEU A 120 16.21 13.23 -16.69
N ASN A 121 16.81 13.79 -15.65
CA ASN A 121 17.93 13.19 -14.95
C ASN A 121 17.48 12.59 -13.63
N LEU A 122 18.18 11.55 -13.17
CA LEU A 122 17.99 11.02 -11.83
C LEU A 122 18.42 12.08 -10.80
N VAL A 123 17.60 12.28 -9.78
CA VAL A 123 17.95 13.08 -8.61
C VAL A 123 17.77 12.25 -7.34
N ILE A 124 18.78 12.29 -6.47
CA ILE A 124 18.80 11.61 -5.19
C ILE A 124 19.04 12.63 -4.10
N ALA A 125 18.20 12.66 -3.07
CA ALA A 125 18.39 13.51 -1.91
C ALA A 125 18.41 12.67 -0.63
N LYS A 126 19.31 13.03 0.28
CA LYS A 126 19.38 12.43 1.62
C LYS A 126 19.09 13.49 2.67
N SER A 127 18.27 13.13 3.65
CA SER A 127 17.95 13.94 4.83
C SER A 127 18.26 13.20 6.11
N ASP A 128 18.56 13.94 7.17
CA ASP A 128 18.69 13.41 8.52
C ASP A 128 17.32 13.08 9.15
N PRO A 129 17.27 12.49 10.36
CA PRO A 129 16.00 12.18 11.02
C PRO A 129 15.17 13.39 11.43
N ALA A 130 15.74 14.60 11.48
CA ALA A 130 15.00 15.85 11.71
C ALA A 130 14.45 16.44 10.39
N GLY A 131 14.73 15.76 9.27
CA GLY A 131 14.34 16.15 7.92
C GLY A 131 15.16 17.31 7.38
N GLN A 132 16.34 17.58 7.94
CA GLN A 132 17.31 18.48 7.34
C GLN A 132 17.99 17.76 6.18
N GLN A 133 17.94 18.37 5.00
CA GLN A 133 18.62 17.88 3.81
C GLN A 133 20.14 17.92 4.03
N LEU A 134 20.78 16.75 3.93
CA LEU A 134 22.22 16.56 4.06
C LEU A 134 22.93 16.80 2.73
N TRP A 135 22.38 16.26 1.64
CA TRP A 135 22.89 16.44 0.30
C TRP A 135 21.85 16.09 -0.76
N THR A 136 22.09 16.61 -1.97
CA THR A 136 21.39 16.22 -3.21
C THR A 136 22.44 15.92 -4.29
N ARG A 137 22.15 14.93 -5.14
CA ARG A 137 22.98 14.54 -6.28
C ARG A 137 22.09 14.32 -7.50
N GLU A 138 22.52 14.88 -8.61
CA GLU A 138 22.00 14.52 -9.93
C GLU A 138 22.90 13.47 -10.56
N PHE A 139 22.30 12.65 -11.41
CA PHE A 139 22.99 11.66 -12.20
C PHE A 139 22.37 11.58 -13.60
N ASN A 140 23.24 11.67 -14.60
CA ASN A 140 22.90 11.52 -16.01
C ASN A 140 23.91 10.53 -16.61
N THR A 141 23.43 9.54 -17.36
CA THR A 141 24.28 8.48 -17.92
C THR A 141 25.07 8.94 -19.16
N GLY A 142 24.66 10.06 -19.74
CA GLY A 142 25.11 10.58 -21.03
C GLY A 142 24.35 9.98 -22.21
N PHE A 143 23.34 9.13 -21.97
CA PHE A 143 22.60 8.40 -22.99
C PHE A 143 21.09 8.60 -22.83
N GLY A 144 20.35 8.46 -23.94
CA GLY A 144 18.90 8.57 -23.93
C GLY A 144 18.41 9.99 -23.61
N ILE A 145 17.17 10.06 -23.13
CA ILE A 145 16.46 11.32 -22.79
C ILE A 145 15.89 11.32 -21.36
N SER A 146 16.02 10.20 -20.63
CA SER A 146 15.47 10.05 -19.28
C SER A 146 16.22 8.98 -18.48
N GLU A 147 16.66 9.31 -17.26
CA GLU A 147 17.10 8.34 -16.24
C GLU A 147 16.00 8.13 -15.18
N GLU A 148 15.26 7.04 -15.32
CA GLU A 148 14.07 6.77 -14.50
C GLU A 148 14.36 5.75 -13.38
N PRO A 149 14.34 6.16 -12.09
CA PRO A 149 14.59 5.23 -11.00
C PRO A 149 13.37 4.35 -10.72
N TRP A 150 13.61 3.04 -10.58
CA TRP A 150 12.57 2.04 -10.28
C TRP A 150 12.90 1.13 -9.08
N GLY A 151 14.15 1.09 -8.64
CA GLY A 151 14.54 0.39 -7.41
C GLY A 151 15.59 1.17 -6.62
N MET A 152 15.47 1.12 -5.29
CA MET A 152 16.42 1.73 -4.36
C MET A 152 16.60 0.84 -3.14
N ALA A 153 17.82 0.71 -2.66
CA ALA A 153 18.14 -0.06 -1.46
C ALA A 153 19.26 0.60 -0.64
N ILE A 154 19.22 0.35 0.68
CA ILE A 154 20.33 0.66 1.58
C ILE A 154 21.20 -0.59 1.72
N GLY A 155 22.48 -0.45 1.41
CA GLY A 155 23.49 -1.47 1.61
C GLY A 155 24.35 -1.25 2.86
N LEU A 156 25.45 -2.00 2.94
CA LEU A 156 26.41 -1.88 4.02
C LEU A 156 26.91 -0.44 4.20
N ARG A 157 27.11 -0.03 5.46
CA ARG A 157 27.57 1.32 5.84
C ARG A 157 26.66 2.44 5.36
N SER A 158 25.35 2.18 5.26
CA SER A 158 24.34 3.13 4.76
C SER A 158 24.63 3.66 3.35
N ARG A 159 25.25 2.84 2.50
CA ARG A 159 25.38 3.13 1.07
C ARG A 159 24.00 3.10 0.42
N ILE A 160 23.79 4.01 -0.52
CA ILE A 160 22.52 4.12 -1.24
C ILE A 160 22.75 3.61 -2.65
N HIS A 161 21.97 2.61 -3.04
CA HIS A 161 21.99 2.01 -4.36
C HIS A 161 20.69 2.38 -5.09
N VAL A 162 20.80 2.80 -6.35
CA VAL A 162 19.64 3.12 -7.19
C VAL A 162 19.79 2.41 -8.53
N VAL A 163 18.70 1.82 -9.01
CA VAL A 163 18.61 1.18 -10.32
C VAL A 163 17.45 1.80 -11.08
N GLY A 164 17.66 1.97 -12.37
CA GLY A 164 16.68 2.56 -13.25
C GLY A 164 16.92 2.22 -14.71
N ASP A 165 16.02 2.69 -15.56
CA ASP A 165 16.13 2.61 -17.00
C ASP A 165 16.61 3.92 -17.63
N VAL A 166 17.21 3.78 -18.81
CA VAL A 166 17.63 4.89 -19.66
C VAL A 166 16.66 4.95 -20.85
N ALA A 167 15.62 5.76 -20.73
CA ALA A 167 14.60 5.85 -21.77
C ALA A 167 15.14 6.57 -23.01
N GLY A 168 14.78 6.08 -24.20
CA GLY A 168 15.24 6.65 -25.47
C GLY A 168 16.69 6.29 -25.85
N ALA A 169 17.36 5.44 -25.09
CA ALA A 169 18.62 4.82 -25.51
C ALA A 169 18.41 3.95 -26.76
N ILE A 170 19.33 4.03 -27.74
CA ILE A 170 19.25 3.29 -29.00
C ILE A 170 20.53 2.48 -29.25
N GLY A 171 20.41 1.38 -29.99
CA GLY A 171 21.55 0.55 -30.39
C GLY A 171 22.31 -0.02 -29.18
N SER A 172 23.62 0.21 -29.12
CA SER A 172 24.50 -0.31 -28.07
C SER A 172 24.60 0.59 -26.82
N SER A 173 23.65 1.52 -26.63
CA SER A 173 23.56 2.31 -25.41
C SER A 173 23.01 1.49 -24.23
N PRO A 174 23.46 1.72 -22.99
CA PRO A 174 22.88 1.11 -21.80
C PRO A 174 21.36 1.31 -21.76
N ASN A 175 20.62 0.23 -21.49
CA ASN A 175 19.18 0.28 -21.28
C ASN A 175 18.86 0.50 -19.80
N LEU A 176 19.76 0.09 -18.90
CA LEU A 176 19.61 0.23 -17.46
C LEU A 176 20.91 0.76 -16.84
N PHE A 177 20.76 1.37 -15.66
CA PHE A 177 21.87 1.79 -14.82
C PHE A 177 21.71 1.27 -13.40
N THR A 178 22.83 1.00 -12.73
CA THR A 178 22.92 1.00 -11.27
C THR A 178 23.96 2.04 -10.84
N ILE A 179 23.61 2.93 -9.93
CA ILE A 179 24.51 3.93 -9.35
C ILE A 179 24.53 3.78 -7.83
N THR A 180 25.71 3.91 -7.24
CA THR A 180 25.90 3.79 -5.79
C THR A 180 26.59 5.00 -5.20
N TYR A 181 26.04 5.49 -4.09
CA TYR A 181 26.60 6.59 -3.32
C TYR A 181 27.02 6.16 -1.92
N SER A 182 28.06 6.82 -1.41
CA SER A 182 28.44 6.78 -0.01
C SER A 182 27.33 7.40 0.85
N THR A 183 27.35 7.15 2.16
CA THR A 183 26.43 7.81 3.10
C THR A 183 26.52 9.35 3.05
N ASN A 184 27.67 9.89 2.63
CA ASN A 184 27.97 11.32 2.52
C ASN A 184 27.66 11.89 1.12
N GLY A 185 27.19 11.06 0.18
CA GLY A 185 26.83 11.49 -1.16
C GLY A 185 27.98 11.47 -2.17
N ASP A 186 29.09 10.79 -1.89
CA ASP A 186 30.15 10.57 -2.88
C ASP A 186 29.72 9.45 -3.83
N SER A 187 29.84 9.67 -5.15
CA SER A 187 29.65 8.58 -6.11
C SER A 187 30.74 7.54 -5.93
N LEU A 188 30.36 6.29 -5.70
CA LEU A 188 31.28 5.19 -5.47
C LEU A 188 31.56 4.41 -6.75
N TRP A 189 30.50 4.06 -7.47
CA TRP A 189 30.60 3.34 -8.74
C TRP A 189 29.28 3.39 -9.50
N TYR A 190 29.38 3.20 -10.82
CA TYR A 190 28.29 3.10 -11.78
C TYR A 190 28.45 1.80 -12.57
N LEU A 191 27.35 1.06 -12.71
CA LEU A 191 27.28 -0.18 -13.48
C LEU A 191 26.19 -0.05 -14.57
N PRO A 192 26.57 0.16 -15.84
CA PRO A 192 25.63 0.11 -16.95
C PRO A 192 25.23 -1.34 -17.27
N TYR A 193 24.03 -1.51 -17.82
CA TYR A 193 23.62 -2.78 -18.41
C TYR A 193 22.99 -2.56 -19.78
N ILE A 194 23.41 -3.39 -20.75
CA ILE A 194 22.86 -3.44 -22.11
C ILE A 194 22.20 -4.81 -22.25
N ALA A 195 20.93 -4.84 -22.62
CA ALA A 195 20.25 -6.11 -22.86
C ALA A 195 20.87 -6.87 -24.04
N PRO A 196 20.76 -8.22 -24.06
CA PRO A 196 21.17 -9.01 -25.21
C PRO A 196 20.48 -8.54 -26.50
N ASP A 197 21.18 -8.71 -27.64
CA ASP A 197 20.66 -8.33 -28.95
C ASP A 197 19.22 -8.86 -29.17
N SER A 198 18.34 -8.01 -29.73
CA SER A 198 16.92 -8.27 -30.00
C SER A 198 15.97 -8.41 -28.80
N LEU A 199 16.44 -8.10 -27.58
CA LEU A 199 15.59 -8.01 -26.39
C LEU A 199 15.54 -6.58 -25.85
N PHE A 200 14.41 -6.23 -25.24
CA PHE A 200 14.20 -4.94 -24.57
C PHE A 200 14.04 -5.17 -23.07
N THR A 201 14.61 -4.28 -22.26
CA THR A 201 14.39 -4.30 -20.82
C THR A 201 13.07 -3.64 -20.46
N ARG A 202 12.47 -4.07 -19.36
CA ARG A 202 11.27 -3.44 -18.77
C ARG A 202 11.51 -3.25 -17.29
N ARG A 203 11.53 -1.98 -16.85
CA ARG A 203 11.65 -1.47 -15.47
C ARG A 203 12.54 -2.31 -14.54
N ALA A 204 13.60 -1.73 -14.02
CA ALA A 204 14.51 -2.46 -13.15
C ALA A 204 14.05 -2.49 -11.68
N THR A 205 14.48 -3.50 -10.94
CA THR A 205 14.39 -3.55 -9.48
C THR A 205 15.70 -4.04 -8.89
N MET A 206 15.87 -3.92 -7.58
CA MET A 206 17.07 -4.41 -6.89
C MET A 206 16.79 -4.94 -5.49
N THR A 207 17.73 -5.72 -4.99
CA THR A 207 17.83 -6.10 -3.59
C THR A 207 19.30 -6.22 -3.18
N VAL A 208 19.57 -6.11 -1.87
CA VAL A 208 20.94 -6.18 -1.32
C VAL A 208 20.95 -7.24 -0.21
N ALA A 209 21.90 -8.16 -0.30
CA ALA A 209 22.15 -9.20 0.70
C ALA A 209 22.82 -8.62 1.96
N GLU A 210 22.81 -9.38 3.05
CA GLU A 210 23.44 -8.96 4.31
C GLU A 210 24.95 -8.72 4.18
N ASP A 211 25.63 -9.45 3.28
CA ASP A 211 27.06 -9.26 3.00
C ASP A 211 27.35 -8.09 2.03
N GLY A 212 26.31 -7.38 1.59
CA GLY A 212 26.39 -6.24 0.69
C GLY A 212 26.46 -6.60 -0.80
N THR A 213 26.40 -7.89 -1.16
CA THR A 213 26.15 -8.31 -2.54
C THR A 213 24.80 -7.77 -2.98
N LEU A 214 24.75 -7.10 -4.12
CA LEU A 214 23.49 -6.63 -4.69
C LEU A 214 23.08 -7.49 -5.87
N CYS A 215 21.78 -7.53 -6.15
CA CYS A 215 21.27 -7.99 -7.43
C CYS A 215 20.34 -6.93 -7.99
N MET A 216 20.55 -6.56 -9.26
CA MET A 216 19.52 -5.92 -10.07
C MET A 216 18.82 -6.96 -10.94
N ALA A 217 17.54 -6.76 -11.20
CA ALA A 217 16.78 -7.59 -12.14
C ALA A 217 15.85 -6.75 -13.02
N THR A 218 15.56 -7.26 -14.20
CA THR A 218 14.58 -6.66 -15.13
C THR A 218 13.88 -7.74 -15.94
N GLY A 219 12.64 -7.45 -16.34
CA GLY A 219 11.94 -8.23 -17.35
C GLY A 219 12.55 -8.00 -18.73
N LEU A 220 12.62 -9.07 -19.52
CA LEU A 220 13.05 -9.04 -20.92
C LEU A 220 11.83 -9.21 -21.82
N LEU A 221 11.73 -8.34 -22.83
CA LEU A 221 10.69 -8.36 -23.85
C LEU A 221 11.29 -8.69 -25.23
N ASP A 222 10.53 -9.37 -26.07
CA ASP A 222 10.90 -9.62 -27.46
C ASP A 222 10.64 -8.40 -28.37
N ASN A 223 10.97 -8.52 -29.66
CA ASN A 223 10.73 -7.49 -30.68
C ASN A 223 9.24 -7.13 -30.91
N GLN A 224 8.31 -7.87 -30.32
CA GLN A 224 6.89 -7.58 -30.32
C GLN A 224 6.41 -7.02 -28.96
N PHE A 225 7.35 -6.64 -28.09
CA PHE A 225 7.13 -6.14 -26.73
C PHE A 225 6.37 -7.13 -25.82
N ARG A 226 6.47 -8.43 -26.12
CA ARG A 226 5.89 -9.49 -25.28
C ARG A 226 6.92 -9.98 -24.28
N PHE A 227 6.48 -10.34 -23.09
CA PHE A 227 7.36 -10.94 -22.10
C PHE A 227 8.04 -12.19 -22.64
N TRP A 228 9.36 -12.22 -22.53
CA TRP A 228 10.21 -13.32 -22.98
C TRP A 228 10.85 -14.03 -21.79
N GLY A 229 11.38 -13.28 -20.83
CA GLY A 229 12.06 -13.82 -19.65
C GLY A 229 12.49 -12.72 -18.69
N SER A 230 13.53 -12.99 -17.92
CA SER A 230 14.14 -12.04 -16.99
C SER A 230 15.65 -12.17 -16.98
N VAL A 231 16.35 -11.11 -16.59
CA VAL A 231 17.79 -11.15 -16.31
C VAL A 231 18.08 -10.67 -14.90
N TYR A 232 19.08 -11.27 -14.29
CA TYR A 232 19.61 -10.98 -12.96
C TYR A 232 21.09 -10.69 -13.09
N VAL A 233 21.54 -9.54 -12.57
CA VAL A 233 22.95 -9.17 -12.53
C VAL A 233 23.34 -8.99 -11.08
N GLN A 234 24.23 -9.85 -10.60
CA GLN A 234 24.77 -9.78 -9.24
C GLN A 234 26.08 -9.01 -9.26
N ALA A 235 26.29 -8.14 -8.27
CA ALA A 235 27.52 -7.38 -8.14
C ALA A 235 28.00 -7.30 -6.68
N ASP A 236 29.31 -7.23 -6.51
CA ASP A 236 29.93 -7.06 -5.20
C ASP A 236 29.78 -5.62 -4.67
N THR A 237 30.26 -5.39 -3.44
CA THR A 237 30.20 -4.07 -2.81
C THR A 237 31.01 -2.98 -3.53
N ALA A 238 31.93 -3.36 -4.43
CA ALA A 238 32.72 -2.46 -5.26
C ALA A 238 32.11 -2.23 -6.66
N GLY A 239 30.94 -2.80 -6.94
CA GLY A 239 30.25 -2.67 -8.22
C GLY A 239 30.78 -3.60 -9.31
N ARG A 240 31.61 -4.59 -8.96
CA ARG A 240 32.09 -5.59 -9.93
C ARG A 240 31.01 -6.64 -10.13
N GLN A 241 30.65 -6.88 -11.38
CA GLN A 241 29.71 -7.95 -11.73
C GLN A 241 30.30 -9.31 -11.34
N LEU A 242 29.54 -10.06 -10.55
CA LEU A 242 29.84 -11.41 -10.09
C LEU A 242 29.25 -12.46 -11.02
N ALA A 243 28.00 -12.26 -11.45
CA ALA A 243 27.28 -13.17 -12.31
C ALA A 243 26.18 -12.46 -13.09
N GLU A 244 25.82 -13.02 -14.24
CA GLU A 244 24.61 -12.70 -15.00
C GLU A 244 23.83 -13.97 -15.28
N THR A 245 22.54 -13.95 -14.98
CA THR A 245 21.64 -15.09 -15.15
C THR A 245 20.45 -14.66 -15.96
N ILE A 246 20.27 -15.26 -17.14
CA ILE A 246 19.08 -15.07 -17.97
C ILE A 246 18.15 -16.28 -17.77
N VAL A 247 16.89 -16.01 -17.45
CA VAL A 247 15.87 -17.05 -17.22
C VAL A 247 14.72 -16.88 -18.22
N PRO A 248 14.72 -17.63 -19.33
CA PRO A 248 13.62 -17.62 -20.30
C PRO A 248 12.32 -18.13 -19.68
N GLY A 249 11.19 -17.54 -20.06
CA GLY A 249 9.86 -17.95 -19.58
C GLY A 249 9.62 -17.67 -18.09
N HIS A 250 10.48 -16.87 -17.45
CA HIS A 250 10.26 -16.33 -16.12
C HIS A 250 10.00 -14.83 -16.25
N TRP A 251 8.74 -14.44 -16.24
CA TRP A 251 8.36 -13.05 -16.47
C TRP A 251 8.29 -12.32 -15.15
N ILE A 252 8.96 -11.16 -15.10
CA ILE A 252 8.94 -10.26 -13.96
C ILE A 252 8.57 -8.86 -14.43
N ASP A 253 7.86 -8.12 -13.59
CA ASP A 253 7.64 -6.68 -13.71
C ASP A 253 7.93 -6.06 -12.35
N THR A 254 8.11 -4.74 -12.28
CA THR A 254 8.39 -4.07 -11.01
C THR A 254 7.19 -4.12 -10.06
N GLY A 255 7.15 -5.19 -9.26
CA GLY A 255 6.37 -5.29 -8.04
C GLY A 255 7.16 -4.80 -6.83
N ASN A 256 6.47 -4.66 -5.70
CA ASN A 256 7.01 -4.01 -4.50
C ASN A 256 8.18 -4.76 -3.84
N ARG A 257 8.36 -6.05 -4.14
CA ARG A 257 9.47 -6.86 -3.61
C ARG A 257 9.67 -8.18 -4.36
N ILE A 258 9.83 -8.14 -5.67
CA ILE A 258 9.98 -9.36 -6.49
C ILE A 258 11.33 -10.08 -6.32
N LEU A 259 12.27 -9.50 -5.56
CA LEU A 259 13.58 -10.07 -5.22
C LEU A 259 13.78 -10.13 -3.70
N SER A 260 14.28 -11.25 -3.19
CA SER A 260 14.75 -11.38 -1.81
C SER A 260 15.98 -12.29 -1.73
N TYR A 261 16.97 -11.91 -0.92
CA TYR A 261 18.08 -12.78 -0.58
C TYR A 261 17.75 -13.62 0.66
N GLY A 262 18.00 -14.92 0.58
CA GLY A 262 17.96 -15.82 1.74
C GLY A 262 19.21 -15.69 2.61
N LYS A 263 19.16 -16.22 3.82
CA LYS A 263 20.30 -16.32 4.75
C LYS A 263 21.42 -17.20 4.20
N ASN A 264 21.08 -18.16 3.34
CA ASN A 264 22.05 -18.93 2.56
C ASN A 264 22.80 -18.07 1.49
N GLY A 265 22.36 -16.83 1.26
CA GLY A 265 22.91 -15.93 0.24
C GLY A 265 22.45 -16.25 -1.19
N HIS A 266 21.49 -17.14 -1.37
CA HIS A 266 20.81 -17.35 -2.65
C HIS A 266 19.79 -16.24 -2.87
N LEU A 267 19.61 -15.87 -4.14
CA LEU A 267 18.61 -14.93 -4.58
C LEU A 267 17.33 -15.70 -4.93
N PHE A 268 16.20 -15.22 -4.43
CA PHE A 268 14.88 -15.66 -4.81
C PHE A 268 14.20 -14.58 -5.61
N SER A 269 13.58 -14.95 -6.73
CA SER A 269 12.78 -14.02 -7.53
C SER A 269 11.40 -14.59 -7.82
N ALA A 270 10.36 -13.82 -7.51
CA ALA A 270 9.00 -14.13 -7.91
C ALA A 270 8.72 -13.60 -9.32
N GLY A 271 8.06 -14.42 -10.11
CA GLY A 271 7.61 -14.11 -11.45
C GLY A 271 6.40 -14.96 -11.83
N TRP A 272 6.06 -14.94 -13.12
CA TRP A 272 4.96 -15.72 -13.67
C TRP A 272 5.20 -16.05 -15.13
N ASP A 273 4.31 -16.85 -15.70
CA ASP A 273 4.10 -16.95 -17.14
C ASP A 273 2.60 -17.23 -17.42
N LEU A 274 2.27 -17.64 -18.64
CA LEU A 274 0.88 -18.02 -18.98
C LEU A 274 0.38 -19.26 -18.24
N SER A 275 1.28 -20.08 -17.70
CA SER A 275 0.94 -21.33 -17.01
C SER A 275 0.75 -21.14 -15.50
N GLY A 276 1.37 -20.11 -14.91
CA GLY A 276 1.13 -19.75 -13.52
C GLY A 276 2.27 -18.97 -12.86
N PHE A 277 2.30 -19.05 -11.53
CA PHE A 277 3.29 -18.35 -10.71
C PHE A 277 4.56 -19.17 -10.59
N LYS A 278 5.69 -18.46 -10.59
CA LYS A 278 7.03 -19.04 -10.48
C LYS A 278 7.83 -18.33 -9.41
N VAL A 279 8.67 -19.10 -8.71
CA VAL A 279 9.82 -18.56 -7.98
C VAL A 279 11.06 -19.24 -8.50
N VAL A 280 12.11 -18.49 -8.79
CA VAL A 280 13.43 -19.03 -9.12
C VAL A 280 14.38 -18.78 -7.96
N GLU A 281 15.20 -19.78 -7.65
CA GLU A 281 16.31 -19.69 -6.69
C GLU A 281 17.62 -19.73 -7.45
N ILE A 282 18.43 -18.69 -7.29
CA ILE A 282 19.69 -18.48 -8.00
C ILE A 282 20.81 -18.46 -6.95
N ASP A 283 21.81 -19.30 -7.13
CA ASP A 283 22.97 -19.32 -6.23
C ASP A 283 23.88 -18.10 -6.42
N ARG A 284 24.92 -17.98 -5.58
CA ARG A 284 25.88 -16.87 -5.67
C ARG A 284 26.72 -16.86 -6.96
N GLY A 285 26.76 -17.97 -7.69
CA GLY A 285 27.45 -18.09 -8.97
C GLY A 285 26.56 -17.77 -10.18
N GLY A 286 25.29 -17.41 -9.95
CA GLY A 286 24.33 -17.12 -11.02
C GLY A 286 23.70 -18.37 -11.63
N THR A 287 23.76 -19.53 -10.98
CA THR A 287 23.09 -20.74 -11.47
C THR A 287 21.69 -20.83 -10.86
N VAL A 288 20.68 -21.07 -11.70
CA VAL A 288 19.32 -21.41 -11.21
C VAL A 288 19.38 -22.80 -10.61
N VAL A 289 19.30 -22.88 -9.28
CA VAL A 289 19.35 -24.14 -8.53
C VAL A 289 17.98 -24.73 -8.25
N ARG A 290 16.92 -23.93 -8.33
CA ARG A 290 15.54 -24.40 -8.14
C ARG A 290 14.51 -23.55 -8.87
N ASN A 291 13.44 -24.23 -9.30
CA ASN A 291 12.23 -23.62 -9.84
C ASN A 291 11.04 -24.10 -9.01
N TYR A 292 10.31 -23.17 -8.41
CA TYR A 292 9.06 -23.40 -7.71
C TYR A 292 7.92 -23.00 -8.63
N PHE A 293 6.86 -23.80 -8.69
CA PHE A 293 5.75 -23.57 -9.61
C PHE A 293 4.40 -23.78 -8.96
N SER A 294 3.48 -22.84 -9.18
CA SER A 294 2.07 -22.96 -8.85
C SER A 294 1.23 -22.68 -10.09
N ALA A 295 0.57 -23.71 -10.61
CA ALA A 295 -0.35 -23.60 -11.74
C ALA A 295 -1.54 -22.67 -11.43
N LEU A 296 -2.11 -22.10 -12.49
CA LEU A 296 -3.38 -21.37 -12.41
C LEU A 296 -4.57 -22.33 -12.26
N PRO A 297 -5.63 -21.95 -11.52
CA PRO A 297 -6.90 -22.66 -11.56
C PRO A 297 -7.54 -22.61 -12.96
N ASP A 298 -8.38 -23.59 -13.26
CA ASP A 298 -9.22 -23.57 -14.45
C ASP A 298 -10.07 -22.28 -14.47
N SER A 299 -10.01 -21.52 -15.56
CA SER A 299 -10.61 -20.17 -15.80
C SER A 299 -9.79 -18.93 -15.37
N ALA A 300 -8.71 -19.09 -14.60
CA ALA A 300 -7.85 -17.97 -14.24
C ALA A 300 -6.92 -17.58 -15.40
N PHE A 301 -6.67 -16.29 -15.57
CA PHE A 301 -5.77 -15.75 -16.58
C PHE A 301 -5.06 -14.50 -16.05
N ASN A 302 -4.04 -14.05 -16.78
CA ASN A 302 -3.25 -12.86 -16.46
C ASN A 302 -2.69 -12.86 -15.01
N PRO A 303 -1.89 -13.87 -14.63
CA PRO A 303 -1.22 -13.82 -13.33
C PRO A 303 -0.23 -12.67 -13.27
N GLN A 304 -0.09 -12.09 -12.10
CA GLN A 304 0.95 -11.09 -11.81
C GLN A 304 1.55 -11.38 -10.44
N ALA A 305 2.88 -11.54 -10.39
CA ALA A 305 3.60 -11.71 -9.13
C ALA A 305 4.05 -10.35 -8.60
N TRP A 306 3.79 -10.09 -7.32
CA TRP A 306 4.05 -8.80 -6.68
C TRP A 306 5.22 -8.83 -5.71
N ALA A 307 5.45 -9.96 -5.06
CA ALA A 307 6.54 -10.12 -4.09
C ALA A 307 6.95 -11.58 -3.88
N VAL A 308 8.21 -11.77 -3.47
CA VAL A 308 8.69 -12.97 -2.78
C VAL A 308 9.18 -12.60 -1.39
N LEU A 309 8.54 -13.18 -0.38
CA LEU A 309 8.95 -13.10 1.02
C LEU A 309 9.66 -14.39 1.40
N LEU A 310 10.57 -14.34 2.35
CA LEU A 310 11.30 -15.51 2.84
C LEU A 310 10.99 -15.70 4.31
N THR A 311 10.60 -16.93 4.67
CA THR A 311 10.47 -17.32 6.08
C THR A 311 11.82 -17.29 6.80
N SER A 312 11.80 -17.45 8.12
CA SER A 312 13.00 -17.59 8.93
C SER A 312 13.93 -18.73 8.51
N LEU A 313 13.43 -19.70 7.72
CA LEU A 313 14.17 -20.85 7.17
C LEU A 313 14.42 -20.73 5.65
N ASP A 314 14.26 -19.53 5.06
CA ASP A 314 14.40 -19.27 3.63
C ASP A 314 13.39 -19.99 2.72
N HIS A 315 12.30 -20.52 3.27
CA HIS A 315 11.20 -21.04 2.43
C HIS A 315 10.50 -19.87 1.73
N PRO A 316 10.34 -19.90 0.39
CA PRO A 316 9.77 -18.78 -0.33
C PRO A 316 8.24 -18.74 -0.22
N VAL A 317 7.73 -17.54 -0.02
CA VAL A 317 6.31 -17.20 -0.03
C VAL A 317 6.06 -16.18 -1.13
N LEU A 318 5.36 -16.59 -2.17
CA LEU A 318 4.98 -15.73 -3.29
C LEU A 318 3.66 -15.04 -3.00
N LEU A 319 3.59 -13.74 -3.30
CA LEU A 319 2.35 -12.97 -3.38
C LEU A 319 2.06 -12.63 -4.84
N GLY A 320 0.85 -12.90 -5.30
CA GLY A 320 0.42 -12.60 -6.67
C GLY A 320 -1.08 -12.35 -6.78
N SER A 321 -1.52 -11.90 -7.95
CA SER A 321 -2.95 -11.75 -8.29
C SER A 321 -3.29 -12.47 -9.59
N VAL A 322 -4.55 -12.88 -9.74
CA VAL A 322 -5.11 -13.48 -10.95
C VAL A 322 -6.50 -12.93 -11.27
N ASN A 323 -6.88 -12.93 -12.55
CA ASN A 323 -8.21 -12.53 -13.01
C ASN A 323 -9.00 -13.74 -13.51
N HIS A 324 -10.34 -13.69 -13.40
CA HIS A 324 -11.23 -14.75 -13.86
C HIS A 324 -12.17 -14.27 -14.97
N SER A 325 -12.11 -14.91 -16.13
CA SER A 325 -12.70 -14.40 -17.39
C SER A 325 -14.23 -14.41 -17.38
N LEU A 326 -14.82 -15.35 -16.66
CA LEU A 326 -16.27 -15.55 -16.61
C LEU A 326 -16.97 -14.74 -15.51
N THR A 327 -16.25 -14.40 -14.43
CA THR A 327 -16.84 -13.79 -13.24
C THR A 327 -16.50 -12.32 -13.08
N ARG A 328 -15.54 -11.79 -13.86
CA ARG A 328 -14.95 -10.45 -13.65
C ARG A 328 -14.48 -10.23 -12.20
N ARG A 329 -13.98 -11.28 -11.58
CA ARG A 329 -13.41 -11.24 -10.23
C ARG A 329 -11.90 -11.40 -10.34
N ALA A 330 -11.18 -10.72 -9.46
CA ALA A 330 -9.78 -10.99 -9.22
C ALA A 330 -9.59 -11.63 -7.84
N GLU A 331 -8.52 -12.40 -7.72
CA GLU A 331 -8.09 -13.02 -6.48
C GLU A 331 -6.66 -12.59 -6.15
N GLN A 332 -6.41 -12.38 -4.88
CA GLN A 332 -5.06 -12.40 -4.34
C GLN A 332 -4.68 -13.83 -3.99
N VAL A 333 -3.45 -14.19 -4.29
CA VAL A 333 -2.90 -15.53 -4.14
C VAL A 333 -1.63 -15.44 -3.31
N VAL A 334 -1.56 -16.25 -2.26
CA VAL A 334 -0.35 -16.45 -1.48
C VAL A 334 0.04 -17.92 -1.58
N VAL A 335 1.28 -18.20 -1.97
CA VAL A 335 1.78 -19.57 -2.10
C VAL A 335 3.08 -19.71 -1.32
N LYS A 336 3.11 -20.59 -0.34
CA LYS A 336 4.33 -20.99 0.34
C LYS A 336 4.83 -22.29 -0.25
N PHE A 337 6.13 -22.36 -0.52
CA PHE A 337 6.77 -23.57 -1.03
C PHE A 337 7.67 -24.22 0.01
N LEU A 338 7.77 -25.54 -0.05
CA LEU A 338 8.77 -26.34 0.65
C LEU A 338 10.11 -26.31 -0.10
N PRO A 339 11.24 -26.58 0.57
CA PRO A 339 12.56 -26.60 -0.07
C PRO A 339 12.72 -27.60 -1.22
N ASP A 340 11.87 -28.61 -1.33
CA ASP A 340 11.88 -29.59 -2.42
C ASP A 340 11.13 -29.11 -3.68
N GLY A 341 10.54 -27.90 -3.64
CA GLY A 341 9.77 -27.32 -4.74
C GLY A 341 8.26 -27.54 -4.63
N GLN A 342 7.79 -28.37 -3.71
CA GLN A 342 6.35 -28.62 -3.52
C GLN A 342 5.67 -27.42 -2.87
N ILE A 343 4.37 -27.26 -3.11
CA ILE A 343 3.55 -26.28 -2.40
C ILE A 343 3.30 -26.80 -0.98
N ASP A 344 3.68 -26.01 0.04
CA ASP A 344 3.32 -26.25 1.44
C ASP A 344 1.83 -25.95 1.64
N TRP A 345 1.44 -24.73 1.29
CA TRP A 345 0.05 -24.30 1.27
C TRP A 345 -0.19 -23.15 0.28
N GLN A 346 -1.45 -22.96 -0.08
CA GLN A 346 -1.92 -21.84 -0.88
C GLN A 346 -3.13 -21.21 -0.21
N TRP A 347 -3.17 -19.88 -0.19
CA TRP A 347 -4.33 -19.09 0.20
C TRP A 347 -4.82 -18.26 -0.99
N ARG A 348 -6.13 -18.09 -1.08
CA ARG A 348 -6.80 -17.27 -2.10
C ARG A 348 -7.87 -16.40 -1.46
N GLY A 349 -7.90 -15.13 -1.84
CA GLY A 349 -8.85 -14.16 -1.32
C GLY A 349 -9.42 -13.30 -2.42
N ALA A 350 -10.75 -13.19 -2.49
CA ALA A 350 -11.42 -12.33 -3.47
C ALA A 350 -11.18 -10.85 -3.15
N VAL A 351 -10.66 -10.09 -4.12
CA VAL A 351 -10.19 -8.70 -3.90
C VAL A 351 -11.27 -7.80 -3.29
N ASP A 352 -12.51 -7.89 -3.80
CA ASP A 352 -13.64 -7.05 -3.35
C ASP A 352 -13.99 -7.30 -1.89
N SER A 353 -13.90 -8.55 -1.43
CA SER A 353 -14.21 -8.92 -0.05
C SER A 353 -13.14 -8.44 0.94
N LEU A 354 -11.95 -8.14 0.44
CA LEU A 354 -10.78 -7.78 1.22
C LEU A 354 -10.40 -6.30 1.10
N GLY A 355 -11.11 -5.52 0.28
CA GLY A 355 -10.76 -4.12 0.02
C GLY A 355 -9.41 -3.98 -0.70
N LEU A 356 -9.01 -5.03 -1.43
CA LEU A 356 -7.78 -5.05 -2.24
C LEU A 356 -8.14 -4.70 -3.69
N SER A 357 -7.15 -4.37 -4.50
CA SER A 357 -7.34 -4.22 -5.96
C SER A 357 -6.74 -5.40 -6.72
N GLU A 358 -7.08 -5.53 -8.00
CA GLU A 358 -6.44 -6.48 -8.91
C GLU A 358 -4.95 -6.16 -9.14
N GLY A 359 -4.57 -4.90 -8.86
CA GLY A 359 -3.25 -4.32 -9.10
C GLY A 359 -2.28 -4.49 -7.95
N ARG A 360 -1.43 -3.47 -7.77
CA ARG A 360 -0.22 -3.50 -6.93
C ARG A 360 -0.52 -3.88 -5.47
N VAL A 361 0.00 -5.03 -5.04
CA VAL A 361 -0.07 -5.52 -3.64
C VAL A 361 1.29 -5.49 -2.97
N PHE A 362 1.30 -5.13 -1.69
CA PHE A 362 2.48 -5.01 -0.85
C PHE A 362 2.51 -6.16 0.16
N GLY A 363 3.69 -6.71 0.39
CA GLY A 363 3.91 -7.86 1.26
C GLY A 363 4.87 -7.58 2.41
N GLY A 364 4.57 -8.13 3.58
CA GLY A 364 5.46 -8.17 4.73
C GLY A 364 5.43 -9.53 5.39
N ILE A 365 6.54 -9.93 6.01
CA ILE A 365 6.63 -11.13 6.84
C ILE A 365 7.30 -10.74 8.15
N ASN A 366 6.76 -11.20 9.28
CA ASN A 366 7.35 -10.97 10.59
C ASN A 366 8.24 -12.14 11.03
N ARG A 367 8.88 -12.05 12.21
CA ARG A 367 9.73 -13.12 12.73
C ARG A 367 9.00 -14.42 13.08
N ALA A 368 7.68 -14.36 13.29
CA ALA A 368 6.83 -15.53 13.50
C ALA A 368 6.38 -16.19 12.19
N ASN A 369 6.87 -15.70 11.04
CA ASN A 369 6.47 -16.11 9.70
C ASN A 369 4.99 -15.80 9.38
N ASP A 370 4.36 -14.87 10.10
CA ASP A 370 3.05 -14.35 9.70
C ASP A 370 3.23 -13.46 8.46
N ILE A 371 2.32 -13.61 7.51
CA ILE A 371 2.30 -12.89 6.24
C ILE A 371 1.28 -11.76 6.32
N PHE A 372 1.70 -10.57 5.93
CA PHE A 372 0.85 -9.40 5.77
C PHE A 372 0.79 -9.06 4.28
N LEU A 373 -0.42 -8.88 3.77
CA LEU A 373 -0.64 -8.35 2.44
C LEU A 373 -1.57 -7.14 2.50
N ALA A 374 -1.24 -6.11 1.73
CA ALA A 374 -2.02 -4.89 1.66
C ALA A 374 -2.08 -4.36 0.23
N GLY A 375 -3.17 -3.68 -0.07
CA GLY A 375 -3.42 -3.10 -1.39
C GLY A 375 -4.66 -2.23 -1.30
N GLY A 376 -4.98 -1.55 -2.39
CA GLY A 376 -6.16 -0.70 -2.38
C GLY A 376 -6.64 -0.30 -3.76
N GLY A 377 -7.91 0.10 -3.78
CA GLY A 377 -8.63 0.66 -4.91
C GLY A 377 -9.64 1.68 -4.38
N TRP A 378 -10.88 1.24 -4.12
CA TRP A 378 -11.86 2.08 -3.42
C TRP A 378 -11.63 2.14 -1.92
N GLU A 379 -11.13 1.04 -1.35
CA GLU A 379 -10.77 0.89 0.06
C GLU A 379 -9.29 0.51 0.16
N ALA A 380 -8.71 0.66 1.36
CA ALA A 380 -7.42 0.09 1.71
C ALA A 380 -7.65 -1.20 2.50
N GLY A 381 -7.20 -2.33 1.94
CA GLY A 381 -7.31 -3.64 2.55
C GLY A 381 -6.00 -4.08 3.18
N VAL A 382 -6.09 -4.74 4.34
CA VAL A 382 -4.96 -5.46 4.96
C VAL A 382 -5.44 -6.84 5.40
N VAL A 383 -4.66 -7.86 5.07
CA VAL A 383 -4.91 -9.24 5.50
C VAL A 383 -3.67 -9.76 6.22
N LYS A 384 -3.89 -10.52 7.29
CA LYS A 384 -2.86 -11.31 7.95
C LYS A 384 -3.14 -12.80 7.84
N LEU A 385 -2.15 -13.53 7.36
CA LEU A 385 -2.11 -14.99 7.39
C LEU A 385 -1.07 -15.45 8.42
N ASP A 386 -1.33 -16.54 9.13
CA ASP A 386 -0.29 -17.19 9.92
C ASP A 386 0.65 -18.05 9.06
N GLU A 387 1.70 -18.59 9.68
CA GLU A 387 2.70 -19.43 9.01
C GLU A 387 2.12 -20.66 8.29
N GLN A 388 0.91 -21.11 8.67
CA GLN A 388 0.19 -22.22 8.06
C GLN A 388 -0.81 -21.77 6.99
N GLY A 389 -0.81 -20.48 6.62
CA GLY A 389 -1.67 -19.92 5.58
C GLY A 389 -3.11 -19.68 6.02
N ARG A 390 -3.41 -19.76 7.32
CA ARG A 390 -4.76 -19.49 7.83
C ARG A 390 -4.93 -17.99 8.01
N GLU A 391 -6.03 -17.46 7.50
CA GLU A 391 -6.38 -16.06 7.73
C GLU A 391 -6.69 -15.84 9.21
N ARG A 392 -5.92 -14.93 9.83
CA ARG A 392 -6.11 -14.54 11.24
C ARG A 392 -7.12 -13.41 11.35
N TRP A 393 -7.03 -12.46 10.42
CA TRP A 393 -7.94 -11.33 10.29
C TRP A 393 -7.71 -10.62 8.95
N HIS A 394 -8.69 -9.84 8.55
CA HIS A 394 -8.54 -8.79 7.56
C HIS A 394 -9.29 -7.53 8.01
N ILE A 395 -8.89 -6.37 7.50
CA ILE A 395 -9.59 -5.10 7.68
C ILE A 395 -9.70 -4.38 6.35
N ARG A 396 -10.83 -3.69 6.18
CA ARG A 396 -11.08 -2.77 5.06
C ARG A 396 -11.29 -1.38 5.63
N GLN A 397 -10.48 -0.45 5.18
CA GLN A 397 -10.57 0.94 5.56
C GLN A 397 -11.05 1.76 4.37
N THR A 398 -12.23 2.36 4.52
CA THR A 398 -12.80 3.27 3.53
C THR A 398 -12.36 4.71 3.85
N PRO A 399 -12.14 5.57 2.84
CA PRO A 399 -11.92 6.99 3.07
C PRO A 399 -13.05 7.65 3.86
N PRO A 400 -12.77 8.72 4.63
CA PRO A 400 -13.80 9.45 5.39
C PRO A 400 -14.97 9.96 4.53
N SER A 401 -14.75 10.14 3.23
CA SER A 401 -15.74 10.51 2.23
C SER A 401 -15.96 9.36 1.25
N LEU A 402 -17.21 8.89 1.12
CA LEU A 402 -17.57 7.72 0.30
C LEU A 402 -17.42 7.92 -1.22
N ASN A 403 -17.14 9.15 -1.67
CA ASN A 403 -16.87 9.44 -3.08
C ASN A 403 -15.37 9.42 -3.41
N GLU A 404 -14.55 9.04 -2.44
CA GLU A 404 -13.08 9.00 -2.52
C GLU A 404 -12.60 7.56 -2.59
N ALA A 405 -11.32 7.38 -2.92
CA ALA A 405 -10.71 6.08 -3.14
C ALA A 405 -9.28 6.09 -2.57
N TYR A 406 -8.86 4.99 -1.95
CA TYR A 406 -7.47 4.81 -1.53
C TYR A 406 -6.68 3.99 -2.54
N GLU A 407 -5.73 4.63 -3.21
CA GLU A 407 -4.71 3.95 -3.97
C GLU A 407 -3.48 3.70 -3.09
N VAL A 408 -3.31 2.47 -2.59
CA VAL A 408 -2.14 2.11 -1.76
C VAL A 408 -0.88 2.10 -2.62
N ARG A 409 0.15 2.84 -2.17
CA ARG A 409 1.45 3.00 -2.85
C ARG A 409 2.63 2.50 -2.04
N GLY A 410 2.43 2.19 -0.76
CA GLY A 410 3.47 1.61 0.09
C GLY A 410 2.90 0.90 1.31
N MET A 411 3.65 -0.10 1.79
CA MET A 411 3.45 -0.69 3.12
C MET A 411 4.80 -0.90 3.80
N VAL A 412 4.82 -0.65 5.11
CA VAL A 412 5.89 -1.11 6.02
C VAL A 412 5.28 -1.79 7.25
N LEU A 413 6.04 -2.68 7.87
CA LEU A 413 5.72 -3.19 9.21
C LEU A 413 6.48 -2.36 10.24
N VAL A 414 5.76 -1.71 11.15
CA VAL A 414 6.32 -1.06 12.33
C VAL A 414 6.30 -2.06 13.49
N GLY A 415 7.46 -2.30 14.09
CA GLY A 415 7.63 -3.46 14.98
C GLY A 415 7.41 -4.77 14.22
N GLU A 416 6.76 -5.75 14.87
CA GLU A 416 6.53 -7.08 14.27
C GLU A 416 5.12 -7.24 13.68
N ASN A 417 4.14 -6.42 14.08
CA ASN A 417 2.72 -6.72 13.84
C ASN A 417 1.86 -5.51 13.44
N SER A 418 2.45 -4.33 13.23
CA SER A 418 1.69 -3.12 12.86
C SER A 418 1.95 -2.72 11.41
N PRO A 419 1.14 -3.17 10.44
CA PRO A 419 1.24 -2.68 9.09
C PRO A 419 0.83 -1.21 9.03
N VAL A 420 1.62 -0.43 8.29
CA VAL A 420 1.39 0.98 8.00
C VAL A 420 1.37 1.16 6.50
N LEU A 421 0.31 1.80 5.99
CA LEU A 421 0.10 2.05 4.58
C LEU A 421 0.23 3.54 4.27
N THR A 422 0.66 3.84 3.04
CA THR A 422 0.50 5.17 2.44
C THR A 422 0.04 5.07 1.00
N GLY A 423 -0.39 6.20 0.46
CA GLY A 423 -0.71 6.36 -0.95
C GLY A 423 -1.62 7.55 -1.18
N ASN A 424 -2.47 7.44 -2.20
CA ASN A 424 -3.30 8.54 -2.66
C ASN A 424 -4.74 8.36 -2.15
N ALA A 425 -5.26 9.36 -1.46
CA ALA A 425 -6.68 9.50 -1.18
C ALA A 425 -7.27 10.43 -2.25
N ARG A 426 -8.20 9.94 -3.07
CA ARG A 426 -8.81 10.74 -4.13
C ARG A 426 -9.66 11.84 -3.52
N ASN A 427 -9.40 13.11 -3.83
CA ASN A 427 -10.18 14.24 -3.33
C ASN A 427 -10.91 14.93 -4.49
N PRO A 428 -12.24 15.17 -4.43
CA PRO A 428 -12.98 15.83 -5.50
C PRO A 428 -12.54 17.27 -5.80
N VAL A 429 -11.86 17.93 -4.85
CA VAL A 429 -11.40 19.32 -4.94
C VAL A 429 -9.92 19.38 -5.33
N THR A 430 -9.04 18.67 -4.61
CA THR A 430 -7.57 18.70 -4.80
C THR A 430 -7.05 17.56 -5.68
N ASN A 431 -7.93 16.79 -6.32
CA ASN A 431 -7.64 15.57 -7.09
C ASN A 431 -7.12 14.41 -6.22
N PHE A 432 -6.02 14.59 -5.50
CA PHE A 432 -5.43 13.61 -4.59
C PHE A 432 -4.82 14.28 -3.35
N ASP A 433 -4.95 13.60 -2.22
CA ASP A 433 -4.29 13.85 -0.94
C ASP A 433 -3.40 12.65 -0.56
N VAL A 434 -2.45 12.85 0.35
CA VAL A 434 -1.64 11.74 0.89
C VAL A 434 -2.35 11.16 2.11
N PHE A 435 -2.52 9.84 2.16
CA PHE A 435 -2.96 9.17 3.39
C PHE A 435 -1.82 8.41 4.08
N VAL A 436 -1.92 8.26 5.39
CA VAL A 436 -1.16 7.29 6.18
C VAL A 436 -2.10 6.59 7.14
N LEU A 437 -2.14 5.26 7.08
CA LEU A 437 -3.01 4.41 7.91
C LEU A 437 -2.15 3.43 8.69
N LYS A 438 -2.33 3.36 10.01
CA LYS A 438 -1.67 2.35 10.86
C LYS A 438 -2.69 1.41 11.46
N PHE A 439 -2.37 0.11 11.44
CA PHE A 439 -3.21 -0.93 12.02
C PHE A 439 -2.48 -1.67 13.13
N SER A 440 -3.24 -2.24 14.06
CA SER A 440 -2.72 -3.19 15.05
C SER A 440 -3.73 -4.27 15.38
N GLU A 441 -3.21 -5.39 15.88
CA GLU A 441 -4.03 -6.43 16.51
C GLU A 441 -4.33 -6.06 17.96
N ASP A 442 -5.58 -6.24 18.36
CA ASP A 442 -5.96 -6.27 19.76
C ASP A 442 -5.53 -7.63 20.36
N PRO A 443 -4.57 -7.67 21.30
CA PRO A 443 -4.10 -8.92 21.89
C PRO A 443 -5.16 -9.62 22.75
N THR A 444 -6.23 -8.92 23.13
CA THR A 444 -7.12 -9.41 24.19
C THR A 444 -8.23 -10.34 23.70
N GLY A 445 -8.55 -10.36 22.40
CA GLY A 445 -9.57 -11.25 21.81
C GLY A 445 -10.98 -11.15 22.42
N LEU A 446 -11.15 -10.33 23.46
CA LEU A 446 -12.43 -9.84 23.91
C LEU A 446 -12.92 -8.95 22.76
N PRO A 447 -14.18 -9.07 22.32
CA PRO A 447 -14.79 -7.99 21.59
C PRO A 447 -14.75 -6.80 22.55
N THR A 448 -13.74 -5.94 22.42
CA THR A 448 -13.90 -4.59 22.88
C THR A 448 -15.11 -4.13 22.09
N LEU A 449 -16.20 -3.80 22.79
CA LEU A 449 -17.35 -3.09 22.23
C LEU A 449 -16.90 -1.65 21.87
N SER A 450 -15.83 -1.58 21.10
CA SER A 450 -15.23 -0.47 20.41
C SER A 450 -15.38 -0.78 18.92
N GLY A 451 -16.60 -1.13 18.50
CA GLY A 451 -16.96 -0.97 17.10
C GLY A 451 -16.70 0.49 16.78
N ASN A 452 -15.77 0.77 15.86
CA ASN A 452 -15.30 2.10 15.49
C ASN A 452 -16.39 3.14 15.66
N LEU A 453 -16.31 3.83 16.78
CA LEU A 453 -17.11 4.99 17.04
C LEU A 453 -16.34 6.11 16.37
N PRO A 454 -16.89 6.74 15.34
CA PRO A 454 -16.32 7.96 14.78
C PRO A 454 -15.85 8.84 15.94
N GLY A 455 -14.58 9.26 15.95
CA GLY A 455 -14.00 9.91 17.14
C GLY A 455 -14.70 11.22 17.57
N SER A 456 -15.66 11.71 16.79
CA SER A 456 -16.48 12.85 17.14
C SER A 456 -17.86 12.83 16.47
N PHE A 457 -18.82 13.52 17.10
CA PHE A 457 -20.10 13.84 16.50
C PHE A 457 -19.90 14.85 15.37
N THR A 458 -20.09 14.42 14.12
CA THR A 458 -19.92 15.27 12.94
C THR A 458 -21.22 15.40 12.14
N LEU A 459 -21.33 16.54 11.46
CA LEU A 459 -22.37 16.86 10.49
C LEU A 459 -21.67 17.29 9.20
N SER A 460 -21.83 16.51 8.13
CA SER A 460 -21.22 16.80 6.82
C SER A 460 -21.82 18.09 6.24
N ALA A 461 -21.09 18.74 5.34
CA ALA A 461 -21.69 19.81 4.55
C ALA A 461 -22.87 19.24 3.73
N PRO A 462 -23.98 19.99 3.58
CA PRO A 462 -25.03 19.65 2.64
C PRO A 462 -24.47 19.69 1.21
N TYR A 463 -24.77 18.69 0.41
CA TYR A 463 -24.39 18.61 -1.00
C TYR A 463 -25.57 18.10 -1.86
N PRO A 464 -25.88 18.75 -3.00
CA PRO A 464 -25.28 20.00 -3.50
C PRO A 464 -25.55 21.21 -2.57
N ASN A 465 -24.75 22.28 -2.66
CA ASN A 465 -24.96 23.54 -1.94
C ASN A 465 -24.20 24.70 -2.65
N PRO A 466 -24.88 25.66 -3.31
CA PRO A 466 -26.34 25.81 -3.38
C PRO A 466 -27.08 24.65 -4.02
N PHE A 467 -28.35 24.44 -3.67
CA PHE A 467 -29.15 23.28 -4.12
C PHE A 467 -30.49 23.67 -4.73
N ASN A 468 -30.99 22.81 -5.64
CA ASN A 468 -32.32 22.88 -6.27
C ASN A 468 -32.73 21.48 -6.79
N PRO A 469 -33.84 20.85 -6.34
CA PRO A 469 -34.67 21.20 -5.20
C PRO A 469 -34.20 20.54 -3.88
N GLU A 470 -33.23 19.61 -3.91
CA GLU A 470 -32.84 18.83 -2.74
C GLU A 470 -31.33 18.85 -2.44
N THR A 471 -30.99 18.67 -1.17
CA THR A 471 -29.62 18.51 -0.68
C THR A 471 -29.54 17.37 0.32
N GLY A 472 -28.45 16.60 0.26
CA GLY A 472 -28.18 15.49 1.18
C GLY A 472 -27.04 15.81 2.14
N PHE A 473 -27.08 15.23 3.34
CA PHE A 473 -26.00 15.32 4.31
C PHE A 473 -25.98 14.08 5.22
N ALA A 474 -24.85 13.87 5.89
CA ALA A 474 -24.65 12.76 6.80
C ALA A 474 -24.36 13.27 8.22
N ILE A 475 -24.86 12.52 9.20
CA ILE A 475 -24.51 12.66 10.62
C ILE A 475 -23.76 11.42 11.03
N THR A 476 -22.64 11.62 11.68
CA THR A 476 -21.77 10.54 12.12
C THR A 476 -21.73 10.56 13.64
N LEU A 477 -22.19 9.47 14.27
CA LEU A 477 -22.36 9.37 15.72
C LEU A 477 -21.19 8.60 16.36
N PRO A 478 -20.44 9.21 17.31
CA PRO A 478 -19.55 8.48 18.19
C PRO A 478 -20.39 7.64 19.15
N GLY A 479 -19.77 6.73 19.87
CA GLY A 479 -20.46 6.11 20.99
C GLY A 479 -21.52 5.08 20.62
N ARG A 480 -22.16 4.62 21.68
CA ARG A 480 -23.39 3.83 21.62
C ARG A 480 -24.53 4.65 20.99
N ALA A 481 -25.67 4.00 20.81
CA ALA A 481 -26.87 4.66 20.32
C ALA A 481 -27.18 5.95 21.10
N ALA A 482 -27.46 7.03 20.37
CA ALA A 482 -27.73 8.36 20.94
C ALA A 482 -29.06 8.90 20.42
N THR A 483 -29.77 9.64 21.26
CA THR A 483 -30.95 10.39 20.85
C THR A 483 -30.50 11.65 20.11
N ILE A 484 -30.92 11.77 18.85
CA ILE A 484 -30.53 12.84 17.93
C ILE A 484 -31.77 13.56 17.42
N ALA A 485 -31.67 14.89 17.35
CA ALA A 485 -32.61 15.75 16.64
C ALA A 485 -31.91 16.42 15.45
N VAL A 486 -32.49 16.29 14.26
CA VAL A 486 -32.03 16.90 13.01
C VAL A 486 -33.09 17.89 12.55
N LYS A 487 -32.76 19.18 12.64
CA LYS A 487 -33.71 20.28 12.42
C LYS A 487 -33.13 21.31 11.45
N VAL A 488 -33.99 21.92 10.64
CA VAL A 488 -33.65 22.98 9.69
C VAL A 488 -34.22 24.30 10.21
N TYR A 489 -33.43 25.37 10.18
CA TYR A 489 -33.81 26.70 10.67
C TYR A 489 -33.61 27.76 9.58
N ASP A 490 -34.40 28.84 9.63
CA ASP A 490 -34.18 30.02 8.78
C ASP A 490 -33.10 30.96 9.36
N LEU A 491 -32.82 32.05 8.66
CA LEU A 491 -31.82 33.05 9.08
C LEU A 491 -32.19 33.80 10.38
N HIS A 492 -33.46 33.76 10.80
CA HIS A 492 -33.94 34.32 12.06
C HIS A 492 -33.95 33.27 13.19
N GLY A 493 -33.48 32.05 12.93
CA GLY A 493 -33.48 30.96 13.89
C GLY A 493 -34.86 30.31 14.10
N ARG A 494 -35.85 30.59 13.24
CA ARG A 494 -37.16 29.92 13.29
C ARG A 494 -37.03 28.50 12.74
N LEU A 495 -37.65 27.54 13.42
CA LEU A 495 -37.69 26.15 12.98
C LEU A 495 -38.51 26.04 11.69
N VAL A 496 -37.89 25.50 10.65
CA VAL A 496 -38.47 25.30 9.32
C VAL A 496 -38.93 23.85 9.15
N ASN A 497 -38.10 22.89 9.54
CA ASN A 497 -38.42 21.47 9.41
C ASN A 497 -37.70 20.61 10.47
N THR A 498 -38.32 19.51 10.91
CA THR A 498 -37.67 18.47 11.71
C THR A 498 -37.53 17.23 10.82
N LEU A 499 -36.32 16.95 10.36
CA LEU A 499 -36.07 15.81 9.46
C LEU A 499 -36.01 14.48 10.21
N PHE A 500 -35.60 14.52 11.48
CA PHE A 500 -35.52 13.33 12.34
C PHE A 500 -35.47 13.73 13.80
N GLU A 501 -36.14 12.98 14.67
CA GLU A 501 -36.05 13.10 16.12
C GLU A 501 -36.24 11.71 16.73
N GLY A 502 -35.18 11.12 17.27
CA GLY A 502 -35.21 9.73 17.75
C GLY A 502 -33.83 9.17 18.08
N SER A 503 -33.76 7.86 18.37
CA SER A 503 -32.50 7.18 18.70
C SER A 503 -31.88 6.56 17.45
N LEU A 504 -30.59 6.82 17.23
CA LEU A 504 -29.80 6.22 16.16
C LEU A 504 -28.61 5.47 16.75
N ASN A 505 -28.27 4.33 16.15
CA ASN A 505 -27.09 3.55 16.51
C ASN A 505 -25.79 4.30 16.15
N ALA A 506 -24.67 3.86 16.70
CA ALA A 506 -23.34 4.27 16.25
C ALA A 506 -23.19 4.18 14.72
N GLY A 507 -22.42 5.10 14.12
CA GLY A 507 -22.13 5.07 12.68
C GLY A 507 -22.69 6.28 11.91
N SER A 508 -22.65 6.18 10.58
CA SER A 508 -23.05 7.25 9.65
C SER A 508 -24.50 7.07 9.20
N HIS A 509 -25.29 8.14 9.29
CA HIS A 509 -26.71 8.17 8.93
C HIS A 509 -26.97 9.30 7.94
N ARG A 510 -27.68 8.99 6.85
CA ARG A 510 -27.95 9.94 5.76
C ARG A 510 -29.32 10.57 5.91
N PHE A 511 -29.38 11.87 5.67
CA PHE A 511 -30.60 12.68 5.61
C PHE A 511 -30.64 13.48 4.32
N THR A 512 -31.86 13.76 3.85
CA THR A 512 -32.12 14.61 2.69
C THR A 512 -33.11 15.70 3.09
N TRP A 513 -32.89 16.91 2.61
CA TRP A 513 -33.86 18.00 2.72
C TRP A 513 -34.21 18.53 1.32
N SER A 514 -35.51 18.53 0.99
CA SER A 514 -36.06 18.93 -0.30
C SER A 514 -36.50 20.40 -0.36
N GLY A 515 -36.00 21.24 0.55
CA GLY A 515 -36.43 22.64 0.61
C GLY A 515 -37.90 22.80 1.02
N ALA A 516 -38.44 21.89 1.83
CA ALA A 516 -39.82 21.94 2.35
C ALA A 516 -39.88 22.23 3.85
N ASP A 517 -40.94 22.89 4.31
CA ASP A 517 -41.27 23.08 5.73
C ASP A 517 -41.91 21.84 6.36
N GLN A 518 -42.31 21.92 7.65
CA GLN A 518 -42.96 20.83 8.38
C GLN A 518 -44.29 20.35 7.76
N ASP A 519 -44.97 21.21 7.00
CA ASP A 519 -46.23 20.88 6.32
C ASP A 519 -46.00 20.39 4.88
N GLY A 520 -44.74 20.18 4.48
CA GLY A 520 -44.35 19.75 3.14
C GLY A 520 -44.42 20.86 2.09
N ARG A 521 -44.60 22.13 2.48
CA ARG A 521 -44.66 23.27 1.54
C ARG A 521 -43.25 23.75 1.22
N ALA A 522 -43.00 24.08 -0.04
CA ALA A 522 -41.70 24.55 -0.49
C ALA A 522 -41.37 25.95 0.09
N VAL A 523 -40.22 26.09 0.76
CA VAL A 523 -39.76 27.35 1.34
C VAL A 523 -39.11 28.27 0.29
N ALA A 524 -38.96 29.56 0.58
CA ALA A 524 -38.37 30.53 -0.38
C ALA A 524 -36.86 30.28 -0.60
N SER A 525 -36.32 30.71 -1.75
CA SER A 525 -34.87 30.79 -1.96
C SER A 525 -34.22 31.59 -0.83
N GLY A 526 -33.09 31.12 -0.30
CA GLY A 526 -32.48 31.75 0.86
C GLY A 526 -31.47 30.88 1.59
N ILE A 527 -30.96 31.40 2.71
CA ILE A 527 -30.01 30.73 3.58
C ILE A 527 -30.76 30.03 4.71
N TYR A 528 -30.43 28.76 4.92
CA TYR A 528 -30.96 27.91 5.97
C TYR A 528 -29.83 27.25 6.76
N PHE A 529 -30.13 26.84 7.98
CA PHE A 529 -29.19 26.18 8.87
C PHE A 529 -29.70 24.80 9.26
N ILE A 530 -28.98 23.76 8.84
CA ILE A 530 -29.20 22.39 9.27
C ILE A 530 -28.45 22.21 10.58
N ARG A 531 -29.17 21.86 11.65
CA ARG A 531 -28.61 21.62 12.98
C ARG A 531 -28.89 20.19 13.41
N ALA A 532 -27.83 19.47 13.70
CA ALA A 532 -27.87 18.16 14.33
C ALA A 532 -27.50 18.30 15.81
N GLN A 533 -28.32 17.77 16.70
CA GLN A 533 -28.14 17.89 18.14
C GLN A 533 -28.26 16.54 18.83
N SER A 534 -27.27 16.22 19.67
CA SER A 534 -27.25 15.16 20.67
C SER A 534 -27.34 15.76 22.08
N GLN A 535 -27.46 14.93 23.13
CA GLN A 535 -27.63 15.38 24.52
C GLN A 535 -26.57 16.40 24.97
N ASN A 536 -25.30 16.23 24.56
CA ASN A 536 -24.19 17.08 25.00
C ASN A 536 -23.51 17.90 23.88
N THR A 537 -23.93 17.75 22.61
CA THR A 537 -23.23 18.36 21.46
C THR A 537 -24.21 18.77 20.37
N ALA A 538 -24.00 19.94 19.77
CA ALA A 538 -24.70 20.37 18.57
C ALA A 538 -23.72 20.77 17.45
N ARG A 539 -24.10 20.52 16.20
CA ARG A 539 -23.39 20.92 14.99
C ARG A 539 -24.37 21.58 14.03
N THR A 540 -23.93 22.64 13.36
CA THR A 540 -24.75 23.41 12.43
C THR A 540 -24.00 23.57 11.11
N ARG A 541 -24.70 23.41 9.99
CA ARG A 541 -24.19 23.64 8.64
C ARG A 541 -25.14 24.56 7.87
N ARG A 542 -24.55 25.43 7.05
CA ARG A 542 -25.28 26.37 6.19
C ARG A 542 -25.70 25.67 4.89
N ALA A 543 -26.96 25.80 4.51
CA ALA A 543 -27.51 25.38 3.23
C ALA A 543 -28.08 26.59 2.48
N VAL A 544 -27.88 26.66 1.16
CA VAL A 544 -28.34 27.75 0.30
C VAL A 544 -29.31 27.16 -0.72
N LEU A 545 -30.59 27.47 -0.59
CA LEU A 545 -31.62 27.06 -1.55
C LEU A 545 -31.74 28.11 -2.65
N ILE A 546 -31.67 27.68 -3.91
CA ILE A 546 -31.94 28.50 -5.09
C ILE A 546 -33.08 27.83 -5.86
N LYS A 547 -34.18 28.54 -6.06
CA LYS A 547 -35.27 28.11 -6.95
C LYS A 547 -35.06 28.58 -8.37
#